data_AF-A0A7K0X6P6-F1
#
_entry.id   AF-A0A7K0X6P6-F1
#
_cell.length_a   1.000
_cell.length_b   1.000
_cell.length_c   1.000
_cell.angle_alpha   90.00
_cell.angle_beta   90.00
_cell.angle_gamma   90.00
#
_symmetry.space_group_name_H-M   'P 1'
#
loop_
_entity.id
_entity.type
_entity.pdbx_description
1 polymer ?
#
loop_
_entity_poly.entity_id
_entity_poly.type
_entity_poly.pdbx_seq_one_letter_code
_entity_poly.pdbx_strand_id
1 'polypeptide(L)'
;MHGSAASEDLVLAHRDAPPPPISTHAVSRIERESRSASLLAIGATRSVGAGNRAIAEEPDEYRTCFERDRDRILHSPAFRRLAGKTQVFVFPDDHQRTRLTHALEVAQVATAIARALGLNVALTEAIALGHDCGHGPGGHASEDAFDAFIPGGYHHAVWGADVVLEPLNLCIETLDGIRNHSWSRPTPMTPEGVVVSWADRCAYSAHDLEDALGAGIVQVSELPPEVS
;
A
#
# COMPACT_ATOMS: atom_id res chain seq x y z
N MET A 1 -6.84 -32.30 -17.81
CA MET A 1 -6.72 -31.64 -19.11
C MET A 1 -5.59 -32.30 -19.88
N HIS A 2 -5.89 -32.99 -20.98
CA HIS A 2 -4.87 -33.51 -21.90
C HIS A 2 -4.35 -32.36 -22.76
N GLY A 3 -3.03 -32.27 -22.90
CA GLY A 3 -2.36 -31.24 -23.70
C GLY A 3 -2.73 -31.38 -25.17
N SER A 4 -3.27 -30.30 -25.73
CA SER A 4 -3.46 -30.14 -27.17
C SER A 4 -2.10 -30.12 -27.84
N ALA A 5 -1.91 -30.99 -28.83
CA ALA A 5 -0.82 -30.83 -29.79
C ALA A 5 -0.91 -29.41 -30.40
N ALA A 6 0.22 -28.71 -30.43
CA ALA A 6 0.32 -27.36 -30.94
C ALA A 6 -0.03 -27.34 -32.45
N SER A 7 -1.07 -26.60 -32.83
CA SER A 7 -1.39 -26.32 -34.23
C SER A 7 -0.44 -25.25 -34.79
N GLU A 8 -0.31 -25.20 -36.12
CA GLU A 8 0.48 -24.21 -36.87
C GLU A 8 -0.01 -22.74 -36.68
N ASP A 9 -1.08 -22.50 -35.92
CA ASP A 9 -1.70 -21.19 -35.68
C ASP A 9 -1.37 -20.55 -34.32
N LEU A 10 -0.25 -20.92 -33.68
CA LEU A 10 0.19 -20.27 -32.43
C LEU A 10 0.73 -18.86 -32.69
N VAL A 11 -0.11 -17.85 -32.47
CA VAL A 11 0.34 -16.44 -32.41
C VAL A 11 1.22 -16.25 -31.16
N LEU A 12 2.50 -15.97 -31.38
CA LEU A 12 3.47 -15.70 -30.31
C LEU A 12 3.64 -14.19 -30.16
N ALA A 13 3.65 -13.69 -28.93
CA ALA A 13 4.00 -12.30 -28.66
C ALA A 13 5.45 -12.02 -29.07
N HIS A 14 5.71 -10.84 -29.62
CA HIS A 14 7.06 -10.37 -30.03
C HIS A 14 7.78 -11.28 -31.05
N ARG A 15 7.04 -11.96 -31.93
CA ARG A 15 7.57 -12.93 -32.91
C ARG A 15 8.73 -12.39 -33.76
N ASP A 16 8.67 -11.12 -34.16
CA ASP A 16 9.63 -10.51 -35.09
C ASP A 16 10.76 -9.73 -34.41
N ALA A 17 10.76 -9.67 -33.07
CA ALA A 17 11.75 -8.93 -32.31
C ALA A 17 12.17 -9.74 -31.07
N PRO A 18 13.32 -10.43 -31.09
CA PRO A 18 13.82 -11.06 -29.88
C PRO A 18 14.02 -10.00 -28.79
N PRO A 19 13.79 -10.32 -27.51
CA PRO A 19 13.96 -9.35 -26.44
C PRO A 19 15.40 -8.83 -26.42
N PRO A 20 15.62 -7.57 -26.00
CA PRO A 20 16.96 -7.04 -25.81
C PRO A 20 17.81 -7.99 -24.94
N PRO A 21 19.10 -8.18 -25.25
CA PRO A 21 19.94 -9.09 -24.47
C PRO A 21 20.07 -8.59 -23.02
N ILE A 22 19.90 -9.50 -22.06
CA ILE A 22 20.05 -9.25 -20.63
C ILE A 22 20.96 -10.30 -20.00
N SER A 23 21.55 -9.98 -18.85
CA SER A 23 22.23 -10.97 -18.02
C SER A 23 21.23 -12.02 -17.51
N THR A 24 21.62 -13.29 -17.52
CA THR A 24 20.83 -14.41 -16.95
C THR A 24 21.15 -14.68 -15.49
N HIS A 25 22.07 -13.92 -14.89
CA HIS A 25 22.41 -14.05 -13.47
C HIS A 25 21.26 -13.54 -12.59
N ALA A 26 20.55 -14.46 -11.93
CA ALA A 26 19.56 -14.11 -10.93
C ALA A 26 20.24 -13.54 -9.67
N VAL A 27 19.83 -12.35 -9.23
CA VAL A 27 20.33 -11.76 -7.99
C VAL A 27 19.53 -12.33 -6.81
N SER A 28 20.21 -13.01 -5.89
CA SER A 28 19.58 -13.66 -4.73
C SER A 28 19.05 -12.64 -3.72
N ARG A 29 18.13 -13.07 -2.84
CA ARG A 29 17.64 -12.24 -1.71
C ARG A 29 18.80 -11.67 -0.89
N ILE A 30 19.77 -12.51 -0.51
CA ILE A 30 20.89 -12.13 0.36
C ILE A 30 21.71 -11.00 -0.27
N GLU A 31 22.00 -11.10 -1.58
CA GLU A 31 22.72 -10.05 -2.30
C GLU A 31 21.91 -8.75 -2.38
N ARG A 32 20.59 -8.85 -2.59
CA ARG A 32 19.69 -7.68 -2.65
C ARG A 32 19.58 -6.98 -1.28
N GLU A 33 19.46 -7.75 -0.21
CA GLU A 33 19.46 -7.24 1.18
C GLU A 33 20.77 -6.51 1.50
N SER A 34 21.92 -7.12 1.14
CA SER A 34 23.24 -6.51 1.34
C SER A 34 23.41 -5.20 0.56
N ARG A 35 23.02 -5.18 -0.72
CA ARG A 35 23.07 -3.96 -1.57
C ARG A 35 22.13 -2.87 -1.07
N SER A 36 20.93 -3.24 -0.63
CA SER A 36 19.99 -2.27 -0.07
C SER A 36 20.53 -1.69 1.23
N ALA A 37 21.02 -2.52 2.15
CA ALA A 37 21.51 -2.09 3.46
C ALA A 37 22.69 -1.10 3.39
N SER A 38 23.51 -1.14 2.33
CA SER A 38 24.61 -0.19 2.15
C SER A 38 24.17 1.19 1.63
N LEU A 39 22.97 1.28 1.08
CA LEU A 39 22.40 2.52 0.53
C LEU A 39 21.38 3.18 1.45
N LEU A 40 20.86 2.43 2.42
CA LEU A 40 19.86 2.92 3.37
C LEU A 40 20.44 3.96 4.35
N ALA A 41 19.65 5.00 4.63
CA ALA A 41 19.98 6.02 5.60
C ALA A 41 20.03 5.46 7.04
N ILE A 42 20.68 6.20 7.94
CA ILE A 42 20.69 5.85 9.36
C ILE A 42 19.25 5.86 9.88
N GLY A 43 18.84 4.78 10.54
CA GLY A 43 17.50 4.61 11.10
C GLY A 43 16.47 4.00 10.13
N ALA A 44 16.78 3.87 8.84
CA ALA A 44 15.92 3.17 7.90
C ALA A 44 15.81 1.67 8.23
N THR A 45 14.63 1.09 8.01
CA THR A 45 14.35 -0.30 8.36
C THR A 45 15.00 -1.25 7.37
N ARG A 46 15.79 -2.22 7.83
CA ARG A 46 16.48 -3.17 6.95
C ARG A 46 15.63 -4.40 6.69
N SER A 47 15.62 -4.86 5.44
CA SER A 47 15.10 -6.19 5.10
C SER A 47 16.11 -7.27 5.51
N VAL A 48 15.70 -8.26 6.29
CA VAL A 48 16.58 -9.36 6.72
C VAL A 48 15.83 -10.69 6.72
N GLY A 49 16.28 -11.63 5.89
CA GLY A 49 15.79 -13.01 5.88
C GLY A 49 14.28 -13.08 5.66
N ALA A 50 13.57 -13.73 6.58
CA ALA A 50 12.12 -13.88 6.48
C ALA A 50 11.35 -12.64 6.97
N GLY A 51 12.02 -11.72 7.68
CA GLY A 51 11.39 -10.63 8.42
C GLY A 51 10.91 -11.07 9.81
N ASN A 52 10.47 -10.11 10.61
CA ASN A 52 9.93 -10.35 11.95
C ASN A 52 8.43 -10.60 11.86
N ARG A 53 7.98 -11.84 12.04
CA ARG A 53 6.58 -12.27 11.81
C ARG A 53 6.01 -13.00 13.01
N ALA A 54 4.68 -13.01 13.14
CA ALA A 54 3.99 -13.77 14.18
C ALA A 54 4.19 -15.28 14.02
N ILE A 55 4.11 -15.79 12.79
CA ILE A 55 4.38 -17.18 12.45
C ILE A 55 5.71 -17.25 11.71
N ALA A 56 6.67 -17.98 12.27
CA ALA A 56 7.96 -18.19 11.64
C ALA A 56 7.81 -18.91 10.29
N GLU A 57 8.54 -18.43 9.28
CA GLU A 57 8.56 -19.02 7.94
C GLU A 57 9.96 -18.92 7.35
N GLU A 58 10.27 -19.82 6.40
CA GLU A 58 11.54 -19.77 5.70
C GLU A 58 11.64 -18.53 4.79
N PRO A 59 12.85 -17.98 4.61
CA PRO A 59 13.04 -16.80 3.79
C PRO A 59 13.01 -17.15 2.29
N ASP A 60 12.35 -16.33 1.49
CA ASP A 60 12.20 -16.54 0.03
C ASP A 60 13.55 -16.39 -0.70
N GLU A 61 13.84 -17.24 -1.68
CA GLU A 61 15.14 -17.28 -2.37
C GLU A 61 15.53 -15.93 -3.01
N TYR A 62 14.55 -15.15 -3.49
CA TYR A 62 14.79 -13.95 -4.30
C TYR A 62 14.19 -12.68 -3.73
N ARG A 63 13.04 -12.77 -3.06
CA ARG A 63 12.29 -11.62 -2.53
C ARG A 63 12.70 -11.31 -1.10
N THR A 64 12.82 -10.02 -0.82
CA THR A 64 13.01 -9.53 0.56
C THR A 64 11.72 -9.69 1.37
N CYS A 65 11.83 -9.64 2.70
CA CYS A 65 10.67 -9.81 3.60
C CYS A 65 9.53 -8.80 3.32
N PHE A 66 9.85 -7.54 3.04
CA PHE A 66 8.84 -6.51 2.78
C PHE A 66 8.29 -6.55 1.35
N GLU A 67 9.04 -7.05 0.37
CA GLU A 67 8.48 -7.35 -0.95
C GLU A 67 7.43 -8.46 -0.87
N ARG A 68 7.68 -9.48 -0.04
CA ARG A 68 6.69 -10.54 0.22
C ARG A 68 5.42 -9.96 0.87
N ASP A 69 5.56 -9.03 1.80
CA ASP A 69 4.42 -8.37 2.45
C ASP A 69 3.59 -7.58 1.43
N ARG A 70 4.27 -6.76 0.62
CA ARG A 70 3.64 -6.02 -0.47
C ARG A 70 2.88 -6.96 -1.41
N ASP A 71 3.51 -8.04 -1.86
CA ASP A 71 2.88 -9.00 -2.76
C ASP A 71 1.65 -9.67 -2.12
N ARG A 72 1.72 -10.02 -0.83
CA ARG A 72 0.61 -10.60 -0.07
C ARG A 72 -0.57 -9.64 0.04
N ILE A 73 -0.31 -8.38 0.35
CA ILE A 73 -1.33 -7.33 0.42
C ILE A 73 -1.98 -7.15 -0.95
N LEU A 74 -1.18 -6.96 -2.00
CA LEU A 74 -1.64 -6.70 -3.37
C LEU A 74 -2.57 -7.80 -3.90
N HIS A 75 -2.28 -9.07 -3.58
CA HIS A 75 -3.09 -10.22 -4.01
C HIS A 75 -4.24 -10.56 -3.05
N SER A 76 -4.33 -9.87 -1.90
CA SER A 76 -5.35 -10.16 -0.90
C SER A 76 -6.77 -9.79 -1.38
N PRO A 77 -7.81 -10.50 -0.92
CA PRO A 77 -9.19 -10.06 -1.13
C PRO A 77 -9.48 -8.70 -0.49
N ALA A 78 -8.80 -8.35 0.61
CA ALA A 78 -8.97 -7.07 1.30
C ALA A 78 -8.59 -5.89 0.41
N PHE A 79 -7.42 -5.95 -0.23
CA PHE A 79 -6.95 -4.92 -1.16
C PHE A 79 -7.86 -4.82 -2.39
N ARG A 80 -8.25 -5.97 -2.98
CA ARG A 80 -9.18 -5.98 -4.13
C ARG A 80 -10.54 -5.34 -3.83
N ARG A 81 -11.04 -5.47 -2.59
CA ARG A 81 -12.31 -4.83 -2.18
C ARG A 81 -12.21 -3.31 -2.10
N LEU A 82 -11.02 -2.72 -2.04
CA LEU A 82 -10.87 -1.26 -2.04
C LEU A 82 -11.41 -0.61 -3.32
N ALA A 83 -11.41 -1.34 -4.45
CA ALA A 83 -11.99 -0.87 -5.71
C ALA A 83 -13.49 -0.60 -5.61
N GLY A 84 -14.20 -1.29 -4.70
CA GLY A 84 -15.63 -1.10 -4.47
C GLY A 84 -15.96 -0.19 -3.30
N LYS A 85 -14.96 0.48 -2.69
CA LYS A 85 -15.15 1.39 -1.57
C LYS A 85 -14.89 2.81 -2.02
N THR A 86 -15.86 3.69 -1.80
CA THR A 86 -15.73 5.12 -2.10
C THR A 86 -14.72 5.79 -1.18
N GLN A 87 -14.02 6.80 -1.72
CA GLN A 87 -13.21 7.73 -0.96
C GLN A 87 -14.01 9.04 -0.84
N VAL A 88 -14.43 9.39 0.38
CA VAL A 88 -15.11 10.65 0.76
C VAL A 88 -16.50 10.90 0.16
N PHE A 89 -16.67 10.91 -1.17
CA PHE A 89 -17.94 11.24 -1.82
C PHE A 89 -18.64 10.02 -2.41
N VAL A 90 -19.96 9.95 -2.26
CA VAL A 90 -20.82 9.04 -3.02
C VAL A 90 -21.52 9.88 -4.09
N PHE A 91 -20.90 9.99 -5.26
CA PHE A 91 -21.42 10.78 -6.38
C PHE A 91 -21.47 9.90 -7.64
N PRO A 92 -22.57 9.91 -8.41
CA PRO A 92 -22.81 8.89 -9.44
C PRO A 92 -22.08 9.20 -10.76
N ASP A 93 -20.77 9.39 -10.72
CA ASP A 93 -19.92 9.55 -11.91
C ASP A 93 -18.84 8.46 -12.01
N ASP A 94 -18.44 8.08 -13.22
CA ASP A 94 -17.59 6.91 -13.51
C ASP A 94 -16.11 7.14 -13.16
N HIS A 95 -15.73 8.39 -12.82
CA HIS A 95 -14.36 8.80 -12.52
C HIS A 95 -14.09 9.06 -11.03
N GLN A 96 -14.96 8.58 -10.13
CA GLN A 96 -14.76 8.77 -8.70
C GLN A 96 -13.50 8.07 -8.20
N ARG A 97 -12.74 8.75 -7.34
CA ARG A 97 -11.69 8.11 -6.55
C ARG A 97 -12.31 7.04 -5.64
N THR A 98 -11.69 5.86 -5.68
CA THR A 98 -11.97 4.76 -4.76
C THR A 98 -10.86 4.70 -3.73
N ARG A 99 -11.05 3.92 -2.65
CA ARG A 99 -9.96 3.65 -1.71
C ARG A 99 -8.78 2.94 -2.37
N LEU A 100 -9.02 2.21 -3.47
CA LEU A 100 -7.95 1.61 -4.23
C LEU A 100 -7.09 2.68 -4.92
N THR A 101 -7.71 3.63 -5.60
CA THR A 101 -6.96 4.72 -6.27
C THR A 101 -6.24 5.60 -5.24
N HIS A 102 -6.89 5.91 -4.11
CA HIS A 102 -6.26 6.59 -2.97
C HIS A 102 -5.01 5.84 -2.48
N ALA A 103 -5.13 4.54 -2.18
CA ALA A 103 -3.99 3.74 -1.74
C ALA A 103 -2.82 3.71 -2.75
N LEU A 104 -3.12 3.72 -4.06
CA LEU A 104 -2.11 3.80 -5.11
C LEU A 104 -1.43 5.18 -5.16
N GLU A 105 -2.19 6.26 -5.00
CA GLU A 105 -1.67 7.62 -4.92
C GLU A 105 -0.77 7.82 -3.69
N VAL A 106 -1.22 7.36 -2.51
CA VAL A 106 -0.42 7.35 -1.28
C VAL A 106 0.86 6.54 -1.47
N ALA A 107 0.79 5.36 -2.09
CA ALA A 107 1.98 4.55 -2.38
C ALA A 107 2.96 5.26 -3.32
N GLN A 108 2.46 5.98 -4.33
CA GLN A 108 3.31 6.75 -5.24
C GLN A 108 4.05 7.87 -4.50
N VAL A 109 3.34 8.67 -3.70
CA VAL A 109 3.91 9.78 -2.93
C VAL A 109 4.89 9.25 -1.87
N ALA A 110 4.48 8.27 -1.07
CA ALA A 110 5.28 7.71 0.01
C ALA A 110 6.58 7.09 -0.53
N THR A 111 6.52 6.33 -1.62
CA THR A 111 7.72 5.72 -2.20
C THR A 111 8.64 6.73 -2.88
N ALA A 112 8.11 7.86 -3.40
CA ALA A 112 8.94 8.96 -3.89
C ALA A 112 9.75 9.59 -2.75
N ILE A 113 9.09 9.87 -1.62
CA ILE A 113 9.74 10.40 -0.41
C ILE A 113 10.78 9.40 0.13
N ALA A 114 10.40 8.12 0.27
CA ALA A 114 11.30 7.08 0.78
C ALA A 114 12.56 6.92 -0.07
N ARG A 115 12.43 6.93 -1.41
CA ARG A 115 13.59 6.87 -2.32
C ARG A 115 14.53 8.07 -2.11
N ALA A 116 13.98 9.28 -2.01
CA ALA A 116 14.77 10.49 -1.82
C ALA A 116 15.51 10.53 -0.47
N LEU A 117 14.89 9.97 0.58
CA LEU A 117 15.44 9.93 1.93
C LEU A 117 16.32 8.69 2.21
N GLY A 118 16.45 7.76 1.26
CA GLY A 118 17.17 6.50 1.46
C GLY A 118 16.50 5.57 2.47
N LEU A 119 15.17 5.56 2.52
CA LEU A 119 14.37 4.64 3.36
C LEU A 119 14.02 3.35 2.60
N ASN A 120 13.48 2.37 3.31
CA ASN A 120 13.08 1.10 2.71
C ASN A 120 11.80 1.25 1.89
N VAL A 121 11.97 1.32 0.57
CA VAL A 121 10.89 1.52 -0.38
C VAL A 121 9.86 0.39 -0.35
N ALA A 122 10.31 -0.86 -0.20
CA ALA A 122 9.40 -2.01 -0.20
C ALA A 122 8.51 -2.03 1.06
N LEU A 123 9.07 -1.70 2.22
CA LEU A 123 8.28 -1.53 3.45
C LEU A 123 7.29 -0.37 3.33
N THR A 124 7.76 0.78 2.84
CA THR A 124 6.93 1.97 2.64
C THR A 124 5.73 1.66 1.72
N GLU A 125 5.99 1.00 0.59
CA GLU A 125 4.96 0.59 -0.36
C GLU A 125 3.98 -0.43 0.25
N ALA A 126 4.47 -1.43 0.98
CA ALA A 126 3.63 -2.41 1.65
C ALA A 126 2.66 -1.75 2.66
N ILE A 127 3.17 -0.83 3.48
CA ILE A 127 2.35 -0.08 4.44
C ILE A 127 1.30 0.76 3.70
N ALA A 128 1.72 1.51 2.67
CA ALA A 128 0.82 2.38 1.90
C ALA A 128 -0.29 1.60 1.17
N LEU A 129 -0.01 0.43 0.61
CA LEU A 129 -1.06 -0.40 0.00
C LEU A 129 -1.99 -1.03 1.04
N GLY A 130 -1.49 -1.27 2.25
CA GLY A 130 -2.22 -1.92 3.33
C GLY A 130 -3.09 -1.00 4.19
N HIS A 131 -2.76 0.31 4.26
CA HIS A 131 -3.29 1.23 5.26
C HIS A 131 -4.83 1.26 5.32
N ASP A 132 -5.46 1.21 4.15
CA ASP A 132 -6.90 1.35 3.97
C ASP A 132 -7.68 0.03 3.94
N CYS A 133 -6.99 -1.12 4.00
CA CYS A 133 -7.61 -2.45 3.92
C CYS A 133 -8.68 -2.67 5.01
N GLY A 134 -8.54 -1.98 6.15
CA GLY A 134 -9.42 -2.08 7.30
C GLY A 134 -10.75 -1.36 7.21
N HIS A 135 -10.96 -0.46 6.24
CA HIS A 135 -12.18 0.35 6.17
C HIS A 135 -13.45 -0.46 5.94
N GLY A 136 -14.53 -0.09 6.62
CA GLY A 136 -15.86 -0.63 6.38
C GLY A 136 -16.56 0.03 5.18
N PRO A 137 -17.79 -0.41 4.86
CA PRO A 137 -18.61 0.23 3.83
C PRO A 137 -18.91 1.70 4.19
N GLY A 138 -18.77 2.62 3.24
CA GLY A 138 -19.04 4.04 3.50
C GLY A 138 -17.91 4.78 4.25
N GLY A 139 -16.71 4.21 4.33
CA GLY A 139 -15.53 4.89 4.90
C GLY A 139 -15.69 5.20 6.38
N HIS A 140 -15.37 6.42 6.80
CA HIS A 140 -15.45 6.84 8.22
C HIS A 140 -16.86 6.70 8.81
N ALA A 141 -17.93 6.77 7.99
CA ALA A 141 -19.28 6.54 8.49
C ALA A 141 -19.48 5.13 9.07
N SER A 142 -18.71 4.14 8.61
CA SER A 142 -18.72 2.81 9.24
C SER A 142 -18.05 2.77 10.60
N GLU A 143 -17.06 3.64 10.85
CA GLU A 143 -16.39 3.76 12.15
C GLU A 143 -17.41 4.18 13.20
N ASP A 144 -18.13 5.28 12.97
CA ASP A 144 -19.20 5.75 13.85
C ASP A 144 -20.32 4.72 14.02
N ALA A 145 -20.72 4.06 12.91
CA ALA A 145 -21.83 3.11 12.93
C ALA A 145 -21.51 1.83 13.73
N PHE A 146 -20.26 1.36 13.71
CA PHE A 146 -19.86 0.13 14.41
C PHE A 146 -19.29 0.38 15.80
N ASP A 147 -18.92 1.61 16.15
CA ASP A 147 -18.28 1.94 17.43
C ASP A 147 -19.10 1.46 18.64
N ALA A 148 -20.42 1.65 18.60
CA ALA A 148 -21.32 1.23 19.67
C ALA A 148 -21.45 -0.30 19.84
N PHE A 149 -21.02 -1.08 18.85
CA PHE A 149 -21.20 -2.54 18.82
C PHE A 149 -19.90 -3.33 19.05
N ILE A 150 -18.74 -2.66 18.95
CA ILE A 150 -17.43 -3.29 19.11
C ILE A 150 -16.80 -2.80 20.43
N PRO A 151 -16.57 -3.69 21.41
CA PRO A 151 -15.87 -3.30 22.64
C PRO A 151 -14.50 -2.69 22.32
N GLY A 152 -14.27 -1.44 22.74
CA GLY A 152 -13.04 -0.69 22.43
C GLY A 152 -13.10 0.11 21.13
N GLY A 153 -14.23 0.08 20.43
CA GLY A 153 -14.51 0.87 19.24
C GLY A 153 -14.06 0.23 17.92
N TYR A 154 -14.46 0.84 16.81
CA TYR A 154 -14.07 0.42 15.46
C TYR A 154 -13.22 1.51 14.80
N HIS A 155 -11.94 1.22 14.62
CA HIS A 155 -11.01 2.11 13.92
C HIS A 155 -10.39 1.35 12.74
N HIS A 156 -10.51 1.90 11.53
CA HIS A 156 -10.08 1.21 10.31
C HIS A 156 -8.61 0.78 10.37
N ALA A 157 -7.70 1.64 10.85
CA ALA A 157 -6.27 1.34 10.93
C ALA A 157 -5.97 0.11 11.82
N VAL A 158 -6.55 0.08 13.03
CA VAL A 158 -6.36 -1.03 13.99
C VAL A 158 -6.99 -2.30 13.44
N TRP A 159 -8.23 -2.22 12.96
CA TRP A 159 -8.92 -3.37 12.39
C TRP A 159 -8.23 -3.91 11.13
N GLY A 160 -7.68 -3.02 10.32
CA GLY A 160 -6.91 -3.33 9.13
C GLY A 160 -5.70 -4.19 9.45
N ALA A 161 -4.88 -3.75 10.40
CA ALA A 161 -3.69 -4.48 10.82
C ALA A 161 -4.03 -5.78 11.58
N ASP A 162 -4.91 -5.69 12.58
CA ASP A 162 -5.04 -6.72 13.61
C ASP A 162 -6.11 -7.78 13.30
N VAL A 163 -6.97 -7.52 12.31
CA VAL A 163 -8.06 -8.44 11.94
C VAL A 163 -8.03 -8.76 10.45
N VAL A 164 -7.99 -7.74 9.59
CA VAL A 164 -8.15 -7.94 8.14
C VAL A 164 -6.89 -8.52 7.51
N LEU A 165 -5.71 -8.04 7.90
CA LEU A 165 -4.44 -8.45 7.32
C LEU A 165 -3.66 -9.44 8.18
N GLU A 166 -4.08 -9.70 9.42
CA GLU A 166 -3.48 -10.68 10.32
C GLU A 166 -3.25 -12.05 9.64
N PRO A 167 -4.23 -12.62 8.87
CA PRO A 167 -4.04 -13.92 8.24
C PRO A 167 -2.96 -13.97 7.16
N LEU A 168 -2.46 -12.82 6.70
CA LEU A 168 -1.38 -12.74 5.73
C LEU A 168 0.01 -12.95 6.35
N ASN A 169 0.12 -13.04 7.68
CA ASN A 169 1.37 -13.23 8.40
C ASN A 169 2.44 -12.20 8.00
N LEU A 170 2.07 -10.92 7.91
CA LEU A 170 2.96 -9.83 7.50
C LEU A 170 4.04 -9.55 8.56
N CYS A 171 5.09 -8.81 8.20
CA CYS A 171 6.10 -8.37 9.17
C CYS A 171 5.47 -7.40 10.18
N ILE A 172 5.98 -7.42 11.43
CA ILE A 172 5.51 -6.56 12.52
C ILE A 172 5.66 -5.08 12.14
N GLU A 173 6.74 -4.71 11.46
CA GLU A 173 7.00 -3.35 10.98
C GLU A 173 5.93 -2.89 9.98
N THR A 174 5.49 -3.78 9.09
CA THR A 174 4.42 -3.51 8.12
C THR A 174 3.09 -3.33 8.85
N LEU A 175 2.75 -4.25 9.76
CA LEU A 175 1.51 -4.18 10.54
C LEU A 175 1.47 -2.94 11.44
N ASP A 176 2.59 -2.56 12.04
CA ASP A 176 2.70 -1.35 12.85
C ASP A 176 2.46 -0.08 12.04
N GLY A 177 3.12 0.03 10.87
CA GLY A 177 2.87 1.14 9.94
C GLY A 177 1.40 1.25 9.57
N ILE A 178 0.74 0.14 9.25
CA ILE A 178 -0.69 0.10 8.92
C ILE A 178 -1.55 0.49 10.12
N ARG A 179 -1.24 -0.02 11.31
CA ARG A 179 -2.01 0.25 12.54
C ARG A 179 -1.96 1.72 12.98
N ASN A 180 -0.86 2.39 12.65
CA ASN A 180 -0.51 3.69 13.22
C ASN A 180 -0.34 4.81 12.18
N HIS A 181 -0.66 4.56 10.90
CA HIS A 181 -0.56 5.59 9.85
C HIS A 181 -1.49 6.79 10.09
N SER A 182 -2.67 6.55 10.67
CA SER A 182 -3.66 7.62 10.89
C SER A 182 -3.18 8.62 11.94
N TRP A 183 -3.41 9.91 11.70
CA TRP A 183 -2.95 11.02 12.55
C TRP A 183 -3.48 11.01 13.99
N SER A 184 -4.60 10.31 14.25
CA SER A 184 -5.18 10.13 15.58
C SER A 184 -4.49 9.02 16.40
N ARG A 185 -3.52 8.32 15.80
CA ARG A 185 -2.82 7.18 16.38
C ARG A 185 -1.43 7.58 16.90
N PRO A 186 -0.80 6.73 17.74
CA PRO A 186 0.61 6.89 18.08
C PRO A 186 1.49 6.94 16.82
N THR A 187 2.68 7.54 16.94
CA THR A 187 3.64 7.56 15.84
C THR A 187 4.07 6.14 15.45
N PRO A 188 4.09 5.79 14.14
CA PRO A 188 4.63 4.52 13.67
C PRO A 188 6.07 4.28 14.15
N MET A 189 6.42 3.01 14.38
CA MET A 189 7.72 2.62 14.93
C MET A 189 8.88 2.81 13.94
N THR A 190 8.59 2.89 12.65
CA THR A 190 9.59 3.01 11.57
C THR A 190 9.49 4.37 10.87
N PRO A 191 10.60 4.93 10.37
CA PRO A 191 10.55 6.14 9.56
C PRO A 191 9.72 5.93 8.27
N GLU A 192 9.71 4.71 7.72
CA GLU A 192 8.84 4.34 6.59
C GLU A 192 7.36 4.50 6.92
N GLY A 193 6.92 4.03 8.10
CA GLY A 193 5.54 4.20 8.56
C GLY A 193 5.18 5.67 8.78
N VAL A 194 6.12 6.46 9.33
CA VAL A 194 5.94 7.92 9.48
C VAL A 194 5.78 8.58 8.11
N VAL A 195 6.59 8.22 7.12
CA VAL A 195 6.45 8.73 5.74
C VAL A 195 5.08 8.41 5.16
N VAL A 196 4.55 7.20 5.37
CA VAL A 196 3.20 6.86 4.91
C VAL A 196 2.13 7.73 5.60
N SER A 197 2.24 7.97 6.91
CA SER A 197 1.33 8.86 7.63
C SER A 197 1.28 10.27 7.02
N TRP A 198 2.45 10.83 6.65
CA TRP A 198 2.50 12.12 5.96
C TRP A 198 1.97 12.06 4.52
N ALA A 199 2.32 11.01 3.77
CA ALA A 199 1.87 10.84 2.40
C ALA A 199 0.35 10.69 2.29
N ASP A 200 -0.26 9.93 3.20
CA ASP A 200 -1.71 9.79 3.31
C ASP A 200 -2.38 11.15 3.52
N ARG A 201 -1.86 11.97 4.43
CA ARG A 201 -2.36 13.33 4.66
C ARG A 201 -2.20 14.24 3.43
N CYS A 202 -1.08 14.14 2.73
CA CYS A 202 -0.85 14.92 1.50
C CYS A 202 -1.86 14.54 0.42
N ALA A 203 -2.07 13.23 0.19
CA ALA A 203 -3.04 12.73 -0.77
C ALA A 203 -4.46 13.15 -0.37
N TYR A 204 -4.85 12.91 0.87
CA TYR A 204 -6.16 13.29 1.42
C TYR A 204 -6.46 14.78 1.19
N SER A 205 -5.52 15.67 1.53
CA SER A 205 -5.77 17.11 1.46
C SER A 205 -5.87 17.63 0.02
N ALA A 206 -5.02 17.14 -0.88
CA ALA A 206 -5.03 17.58 -2.27
C ALA A 206 -6.24 17.01 -3.03
N HIS A 207 -6.48 15.72 -2.87
CA HIS A 207 -7.44 14.99 -3.68
C HIS A 207 -8.88 15.23 -3.24
N ASP A 208 -9.14 15.34 -1.94
CA ASP A 208 -10.47 15.69 -1.45
C ASP A 208 -10.89 17.08 -1.92
N LEU A 209 -9.94 18.02 -1.98
CA LEU A 209 -10.19 19.36 -2.49
C LEU A 209 -10.50 19.32 -3.99
N GLU A 210 -9.72 18.59 -4.78
CA GLU A 210 -9.98 18.40 -6.21
C GLU A 210 -11.35 17.77 -6.46
N ASP A 211 -11.70 16.72 -5.71
CA ASP A 211 -12.98 16.03 -5.82
C ASP A 211 -14.14 16.95 -5.40
N ALA A 212 -13.97 17.74 -4.34
CA ALA A 212 -14.98 18.71 -3.88
C ALA A 212 -15.19 19.85 -4.88
N LEU A 213 -14.13 20.36 -5.52
CA LEU A 213 -14.20 21.33 -6.60
C LEU A 213 -14.89 20.73 -7.83
N GLY A 214 -14.51 19.51 -8.23
CA GLY A 214 -15.10 18.79 -9.35
C GLY A 214 -16.59 18.49 -9.17
N ALA A 215 -17.00 18.17 -7.94
CA ALA A 215 -18.40 17.97 -7.56
C ALA A 215 -19.19 19.28 -7.36
N GLY A 216 -18.52 20.44 -7.41
CA GLY A 216 -19.14 21.75 -7.18
C GLY A 216 -19.58 21.98 -5.72
N ILE A 217 -19.02 21.23 -4.77
CA ILE A 217 -19.30 21.36 -3.33
C ILE A 217 -18.58 22.59 -2.76
N VAL A 218 -17.41 22.89 -3.31
CA VAL A 218 -16.58 24.06 -2.97
C VAL A 218 -16.21 24.78 -4.27
N GLN A 219 -16.04 26.09 -4.21
CA GLN A 219 -15.46 26.92 -5.27
C GLN A 219 -14.09 27.44 -4.84
N VAL A 220 -13.19 27.68 -5.80
CA VAL A 220 -11.85 28.23 -5.53
C VAL A 220 -11.91 29.54 -4.73
N SER A 221 -12.95 30.36 -4.94
CA SER A 221 -13.16 31.60 -4.19
C SER A 221 -13.48 31.41 -2.70
N GLU A 222 -13.85 30.19 -2.29
CA GLU A 222 -14.15 29.83 -0.91
C GLU A 222 -12.90 29.32 -0.16
N LEU A 223 -11.78 29.17 -0.86
CA LEU A 223 -10.51 28.76 -0.26
C LEU A 223 -9.81 29.93 0.44
N PRO A 224 -9.11 29.66 1.56
CA PRO A 224 -8.25 30.66 2.19
C PRO A 224 -7.21 31.22 1.19
N PRO A 225 -6.84 32.51 1.26
CA PRO A 225 -5.85 33.12 0.36
C PRO A 225 -4.49 32.41 0.37
N GLU A 226 -4.16 31.70 1.45
CA GLU A 226 -2.91 30.97 1.61
C GLU A 226 -2.84 29.67 0.78
N VAL A 227 -3.98 29.20 0.26
CA VAL A 227 -4.13 27.95 -0.51
C VAL A 227 -4.87 28.14 -1.84
N SER A 228 -5.29 29.37 -2.17
CA SER A 228 -5.91 29.75 -3.46
C SER A 228 -4.90 29.98 -4.57
#